data_AF-A0AAU9CTP3-F1
#
_entry.id   AF-A0AAU9CTP3-F1
#
_cell.length_a   1.000
_cell.length_b   1.000
_cell.length_c   1.000
_cell.angle_alpha   90.00
_cell.angle_beta   90.00
_cell.angle_gamma   90.00
#
_symmetry.space_group_name_H-M   'P 1'
#
loop_
_entity.id
_entity.type
_entity.pdbx_description
1 polymer ?
#
loop_
_entity_poly.entity_id
_entity_poly.type
_entity_poly.pdbx_seq_one_letter_code
_entity_poly.pdbx_strand_id
1 'polypeptide(L)' 'MGTKSTELQRYYDLCDIYEERFGERFWIPAGCGISISEGIFAIKSVLEGDVCRNGYEAFGLEVPYAAVR' A
#
# COMPACT_ATOMS: atom_id res chain seq x y z
N MET A 1 -14.78 -18.43 16.89
CA MET A 1 -15.39 -17.18 16.38
C MET A 1 -14.28 -16.38 15.74
N GLY A 2 -14.21 -16.33 14.40
CA GLY A 2 -13.26 -15.45 13.72
C GLY A 2 -13.77 -14.02 13.82
N THR A 3 -13.08 -13.17 14.56
CA THR A 3 -13.32 -11.73 14.53
C THR A 3 -13.10 -11.27 13.08
N LYS A 4 -14.13 -10.70 12.46
CA LYS A 4 -13.96 -10.09 11.13
C LYS A 4 -12.93 -8.98 11.27
N SER A 5 -11.84 -9.07 10.52
CA SER A 5 -10.84 -8.01 10.41
C SER A 5 -11.52 -6.70 10.01
N THR A 6 -11.13 -5.60 10.65
CA THR A 6 -11.49 -4.26 10.15
C THR A 6 -10.78 -4.01 8.82
N GLU A 7 -11.27 -3.07 8.01
CA GLU A 7 -10.58 -2.68 6.78
C GLU A 7 -9.18 -2.13 7.07
N LEU A 8 -9.03 -1.38 8.18
CA LEU A 8 -7.74 -0.87 8.61
C LEU A 8 -6.76 -1.99 8.97
N GLN A 9 -7.22 -3.02 9.68
CA GLN A 9 -6.38 -4.17 10.00
C GLN A 9 -5.96 -4.93 8.74
N ARG A 10 -6.90 -5.15 7.82
CA ARG A 10 -6.61 -5.78 6.53
C ARG A 10 -5.58 -5.01 5.72
N TYR A 11 -5.62 -3.68 5.78
CA TYR A 11 -4.63 -2.84 5.13
C TYR A 11 -3.23 -3.06 5.72
N TYR A 12 -3.08 -3.08 7.04
CA TYR A 12 -1.80 -3.33 7.68
C TYR A 12 -1.28 -4.76 7.44
N ASP A 13 -2.16 -5.77 7.47
CA ASP A 13 -1.76 -7.15 7.13
C ASP A 13 -1.17 -7.23 5.71
N LEU A 14 -1.71 -6.47 4.76
CA LEU A 14 -1.16 -6.41 3.40
C LEU A 14 0.17 -5.66 3.33
N CYS A 15 0.35 -4.63 4.16
CA CYS A 15 1.64 -3.92 4.29
C CYS A 15 2.73 -4.85 4.79
N ASP A 16 2.43 -5.70 5.77
CA ASP A 16 3.37 -6.69 6.31
C ASP A 16 3.76 -7.71 5.22
N ILE A 17 2.79 -8.23 4.46
CA ILE A 17 3.04 -9.14 3.33
C ILE A 17 3.91 -8.47 2.25
N TYR A 18 3.65 -7.20 1.96
CA TYR A 18 4.44 -6.42 1.01
C TYR A 18 5.90 -6.27 1.48
N GLU A 19 6.11 -5.90 2.75
CA GLU A 19 7.44 -5.75 3.34
C GLU A 19 8.22 -7.07 3.36
N GLU A 20 7.56 -8.18 3.71
CA GLU A 20 8.16 -9.51 3.65
C GLU A 20 8.60 -9.91 2.23
N ARG A 21 7.81 -9.55 1.21
CA ARG A 21 8.08 -9.94 -0.19
C ARG A 21 9.14 -9.07 -0.87
N PHE A 22 9.11 -7.77 -0.64
CA PHE A 22 9.93 -6.80 -1.37
C PHE A 22 11.07 -6.22 -0.53
N GLY A 23 11.09 -6.45 0.79
CA GLY A 23 12.09 -5.88 1.69
C GLY A 23 11.94 -4.37 1.91
N GLU A 24 10.80 -3.80 1.50
CA GLU A 24 10.51 -2.37 1.57
C GLU A 24 9.10 -2.12 2.11
N ARG A 25 8.89 -0.99 2.78
CA ARG A 25 7.57 -0.62 3.28
C ARG A 25 6.67 -0.06 2.18
N PHE A 26 5.39 -0.39 2.22
CA PHE A 26 4.41 0.21 1.32
C PHE A 26 4.08 1.64 1.76
N TRP A 27 4.27 2.61 0.85
CA TRP A 27 4.02 4.03 1.12
C TRP A 27 2.78 4.51 0.39
N ILE A 28 1.83 5.10 1.14
CA ILE A 28 0.71 5.87 0.59
C ILE A 28 0.92 7.35 0.95
N PRO A 29 0.71 8.27 0.00
CA PRO A 29 0.68 9.70 0.31
C PRO A 29 -0.36 10.05 1.37
N ALA A 30 0.10 10.56 2.50
CA ALA A 30 -0.77 11.19 3.49
C ALA A 30 -1.28 12.54 2.95
N GLY A 31 -2.56 12.84 3.19
CA GLY A 31 -3.15 14.14 2.84
C GLY A 31 -3.71 14.27 1.41
N CYS A 32 -3.65 13.22 0.59
CA CYS A 32 -4.22 13.21 -0.76
C CYS A 32 -5.71 12.78 -0.81
N GLY A 33 -6.37 12.63 0.34
CA GLY A 33 -7.77 12.18 0.40
C GLY A 33 -7.97 10.69 0.10
N ILE A 34 -6.89 9.91 0.06
CA ILE A 34 -6.93 8.47 -0.22
C ILE A 34 -7.59 7.74 0.95
N SER A 35 -8.63 6.97 0.65
CA SER A 35 -9.33 6.11 1.59
C SER A 35 -8.56 4.82 1.88
N ILE A 36 -8.87 4.17 3.01
CA ILE A 36 -8.30 2.85 3.34
C ILE A 36 -8.61 1.81 2.26
N SER A 37 -9.81 1.84 1.68
CA SER A 37 -10.22 0.91 0.62
C SER A 37 -9.38 1.10 -0.64
N GLU A 38 -9.06 2.34 -1.01
CA GLU A 38 -8.14 2.64 -2.12
C GLU A 38 -6.71 2.17 -1.80
N GLY A 39 -6.25 2.35 -0.56
CA GLY A 39 -4.96 1.82 -0.13
C GLY A 39 -4.86 0.29 -0.22
N ILE A 40 -5.92 -0.42 0.16
CA ILE A 40 -6.03 -1.88 0.00
C ILE A 40 -6.00 -2.26 -1.48
N PHE A 41 -6.69 -1.53 -2.34
CA PHE A 41 -6.67 -1.79 -3.78
C PHE A 41 -5.25 -1.65 -4.34
N ALA A 42 -4.57 -0.53 -4.04
CA ALA A 42 -3.23 -0.25 -4.51
C ALA A 42 -2.22 -1.33 -4.11
N ILE A 43 -2.17 -1.71 -2.84
CA ILE A 43 -1.22 -2.73 -2.36
C ILE A 43 -1.52 -4.12 -2.93
N LYS A 44 -2.79 -4.48 -3.14
CA LYS A 44 -3.15 -5.75 -3.79
C LYS A 44 -2.72 -5.77 -5.25
N SER A 45 -2.93 -4.68 -5.99
CA SER A 45 -2.50 -4.58 -7.38
C SER A 45 -0.99 -4.76 -7.52
N VAL A 46 -0.22 -4.25 -6.55
CA VAL A 46 1.23 -4.44 -6.51
C VAL A 46 1.60 -5.91 -6.25
N LEU A 47 1.01 -6.52 -5.22
CA LEU A 47 1.26 -7.91 -4.85
C LEU A 47 0.86 -8.91 -5.96
N GLU A 48 -0.20 -8.60 -6.71
CA GLU A 48 -0.68 -9.43 -7.83
C GLU A 48 0.09 -9.18 -9.14
N GLY A 49 0.54 -7.94 -9.37
CA GLY A 49 1.08 -7.51 -10.66
C GLY A 49 2.60 -7.55 -10.79
N ASP A 50 3.37 -7.56 -9.70
CA ASP A 50 4.85 -7.49 -9.69
C ASP A 50 5.44 -6.27 -10.44
N VAL A 51 4.61 -5.25 -10.73
CA VAL A 51 4.94 -4.14 -11.66
C VAL A 51 4.88 -2.75 -10.99
N CYS A 52 4.37 -2.63 -9.76
CA CYS A 52 4.20 -1.33 -9.09
C CYS A 52 5.06 -1.24 -7.83
N ARG A 53 5.90 -0.20 -7.67
CA ARG A 53 6.92 -0.15 -6.60
C ARG A 53 6.45 0.57 -5.33
N ASN A 54 5.39 1.36 -5.39
CA ASN A 54 4.81 2.03 -4.22
C ASN A 54 3.40 2.59 -4.51
N GLY A 55 2.70 3.04 -3.47
CA GLY A 55 1.34 3.58 -3.58
C GLY A 55 1.25 4.87 -4.40
N TYR A 56 2.30 5.70 -4.50
CA TYR A 56 2.27 6.90 -5.34
C TYR A 56 2.12 6.55 -6.82
N GLU A 57 2.91 5.59 -7.31
CA GLU A 57 2.81 5.10 -8.69
C GLU A 57 1.43 4.49 -8.97
N ALA A 58 0.84 3.77 -8.00
CA ALA A 58 -0.49 3.18 -8.12
C ALA A 58 -1.60 4.23 -8.34
N PHE A 59 -1.41 5.46 -7.84
CA PHE A 59 -2.36 6.57 -8.02
C PHE A 59 -1.93 7.55 -9.12
N GLY A 60 -0.90 7.24 -9.91
CA GLY A 60 -0.36 8.15 -10.93
C GLY A 60 0.21 9.45 -10.35
N LEU A 61 0.64 9.42 -9.09
CA LEU A 61 1.20 10.57 -8.38
C LEU A 61 2.73 10.57 -8.49
N GLU A 62 3.32 11.76 -8.59
CA GLU A 62 4.76 11.90 -8.49
C GLU A 62 5.24 11.48 -7.09
N VAL A 63 6.25 10.60 -7.04
CA VAL A 63 6.90 10.22 -5.79
C VAL A 63 7.62 11.47 -5.24
N PRO A 64 7.31 11.93 -4.02
CA PRO A 64 7.98 13.09 -3.45
C PRO A 64 9.47 12.78 -3.28
N TYR A 65 10.32 13.70 -3.76
CA TYR A 65 11.78 13.58 -3.80
C TYR A 65 12.44 13.16 -2.46
N ALA A 66 11.76 13.37 -1.33
CA ALA A 66 12.22 12.96 0.01
C ALA A 66 12.16 11.44 0.27
N ALA A 67 11.43 10.66 -0.53
CA ALA A 67 11.28 9.21 -0.38
C ALA A 67 12.34 8.41 -1.18
N VAL A 68 13.19 9.08 -1.97
CA VAL A 68 14.30 8.47 -2.70
C VAL A 68 15.56 8.61 -1.86
N ARG A 69 15.87 7.61 -1.02
CA ARG A 69 17.16 7.52 -0.32
C ARG A 69 17.67 6.09 -0.32
#